data_AF-A0A520IP12-F1
#
_entry.id   AF-A0A520IP12-F1
#
_cell.length_a   1.000
_cell.length_b   1.000
_cell.length_c   1.000
_cell.angle_alpha   90.00
_cell.angle_beta   90.00
_cell.angle_gamma   90.00
#
_symmetry.space_group_name_H-M   'P 1'
#
loop_
_entity.id
_entity.type
_entity.pdbx_description
1 polymer ?
#
loop_
_entity_poly.entity_id
_entity_poly.type
_entity_poly.pdbx_seq_one_letter_code
_entity_poly.pdbx_strand_id
1 'polypeptide(L)'
;MKKIIYSLLLGSLLFTSCKDQDLMNIDPNKPTQTHPQLLLTKVEWNAFQSYAGTGPLYATRMLVQSDGESEGQYFKWGRGDFSSYSKMRDVTKMIEEATRINDNSYLALGKFFRAYYFY
;
A
#
# COMPACT_ATOMS: atom_id res chain seq x y z
N MET A 1 19.20 -8.46 59.42
CA MET A 1 19.40 -9.40 58.29
C MET A 1 18.09 -9.80 57.61
N LYS A 2 17.10 -10.40 58.31
CA LYS A 2 15.79 -10.79 57.70
C LYS A 2 15.05 -9.67 56.97
N LYS A 3 15.01 -8.44 57.53
CA LYS A 3 14.36 -7.27 56.89
C LYS A 3 15.03 -6.82 55.58
N ILE A 4 16.35 -6.97 55.48
CA ILE A 4 17.12 -6.64 54.26
C ILE A 4 16.83 -7.68 53.17
N ILE A 5 16.73 -8.96 53.55
CA ILE A 5 16.37 -10.05 52.63
C ILE A 5 14.96 -9.84 52.07
N TYR A 6 13.97 -9.48 52.90
CA TYR A 6 12.60 -9.17 52.42
C TYR A 6 12.56 -7.94 51.52
N SER A 7 13.37 -6.91 51.80
CA SER A 7 13.48 -5.73 50.95
C SER A 7 14.10 -6.03 49.59
N LEU A 8 15.09 -6.93 49.54
CA LEU A 8 15.72 -7.37 48.29
C LEU A 8 14.78 -8.22 47.44
N LEU A 9 13.99 -9.09 48.09
CA LEU A 9 13.00 -9.95 47.44
C LEU A 9 11.85 -9.12 46.84
N LEU A 10 11.40 -8.08 47.55
CA LEU A 10 10.37 -7.17 47.04
C LEU A 10 10.89 -6.31 45.87
N GLY A 11 12.16 -5.91 45.93
CA GLY A 11 12.83 -5.20 44.84
C GLY A 11 12.94 -6.03 43.56
N SER A 12 13.27 -7.32 43.66
CA SER A 12 13.39 -8.19 42.47
C SER A 12 12.05 -8.48 41.78
N LEU A 13 10.94 -8.53 42.54
CA LEU A 13 9.59 -8.70 42.00
C LEU A 13 9.15 -7.50 41.13
N LEU A 14 9.59 -6.28 41.46
CA LEU A 14 9.22 -5.06 40.73
C LEU A 14 9.88 -4.95 39.34
N PHE A 15 10.99 -5.64 39.08
CA PHE A 15 11.66 -5.63 37.78
C PHE A 15 11.05 -6.60 36.75
N THR A 16 10.10 -7.45 37.14
CA THR A 16 9.47 -8.43 36.25
C THR A 16 8.25 -7.90 35.49
N SER A 17 7.78 -6.67 35.77
CA SER A 17 6.55 -6.13 35.19
C SER A 17 6.73 -5.48 33.80
N CYS A 18 7.97 -5.25 33.35
CA CYS A 18 8.24 -4.69 32.03
C CYS A 18 8.09 -5.80 30.97
N LYS A 19 6.85 -6.10 30.57
CA LYS A 19 6.57 -6.93 29.40
C LYS A 19 6.55 -6.04 28.16
N ASP A 20 7.08 -6.57 27.07
CA ASP A 20 7.02 -5.93 25.76
C ASP A 20 5.55 -5.74 25.35
N GLN A 21 5.10 -4.48 25.34
CA GLN A 21 3.74 -4.11 24.97
C GLN A 21 3.59 -3.89 23.46
N ASP A 22 4.66 -4.04 22.67
CA ASP A 22 4.60 -3.83 21.23
C ASP A 22 3.61 -4.78 20.55
N LEU A 23 3.41 -5.98 21.12
CA LEU A 23 2.40 -6.94 20.65
C LEU A 23 0.96 -6.40 20.75
N MET A 24 0.66 -5.50 21.70
CA MET A 24 -0.66 -4.86 21.81
C MET A 24 -0.89 -3.79 20.74
N ASN A 25 0.19 -3.28 20.11
CA ASN A 25 0.12 -2.29 19.04
C ASN A 25 -0.03 -2.92 17.65
N ILE A 26 0.05 -4.26 17.54
CA ILE A 26 -0.15 -4.98 16.29
C ILE A 26 -1.64 -5.17 16.06
N ASP A 27 -2.20 -4.48 15.06
CA ASP A 27 -3.59 -4.67 14.64
C ASP A 27 -3.74 -6.02 13.90
N PRO A 28 -4.44 -7.01 14.47
CA PRO A 28 -4.59 -8.33 13.85
C PRO A 28 -5.37 -8.28 12.54
N ASN A 29 -6.13 -7.21 12.27
CA ASN A 29 -6.89 -7.02 11.03
C ASN A 29 -6.06 -6.36 9.93
N LYS A 30 -4.83 -5.93 10.21
CA LYS A 30 -3.92 -5.29 9.25
C LYS A 30 -2.61 -6.06 9.19
N PRO A 31 -2.57 -7.20 8.46
CA PRO A 31 -1.35 -7.96 8.33
C PRO A 31 -0.26 -7.11 7.66
N THR A 32 0.90 -7.03 8.31
CA THR A 32 2.07 -6.29 7.80
C THR A 32 2.90 -7.10 6.82
N GLN A 33 2.71 -8.43 6.80
CA GLN A 33 3.36 -9.40 5.93
C GLN A 33 2.29 -10.32 5.34
N THR A 34 2.41 -10.64 4.05
CA THR A 34 1.44 -11.48 3.35
C THR A 34 2.09 -12.13 2.13
N HIS A 35 1.41 -13.11 1.53
CA HIS A 35 1.87 -13.64 0.25
C HIS A 35 1.62 -12.60 -0.85
N PRO A 36 2.58 -12.32 -1.76
CA PRO A 36 2.44 -11.27 -2.79
C PRO A 36 1.24 -11.48 -3.73
N GLN A 37 0.75 -12.72 -3.88
CA GLN A 37 -0.50 -13.03 -4.58
C GLN A 37 -1.70 -12.22 -4.10
N LEU A 38 -1.79 -11.94 -2.79
CA LEU A 38 -2.91 -11.19 -2.21
C LEU A 38 -2.84 -9.69 -2.53
N LEU A 39 -1.70 -9.22 -3.05
CA LEU A 39 -1.49 -7.85 -3.52
C LEU A 39 -1.68 -7.75 -5.04
N LEU A 40 -1.25 -8.79 -5.78
CA LEU A 40 -1.24 -8.80 -7.23
C LEU A 40 -2.61 -8.49 -7.85
N THR A 41 -3.68 -9.11 -7.35
CA THR A 41 -5.04 -8.89 -7.88
C THR A 41 -5.43 -7.41 -7.87
N LYS A 42 -5.11 -6.69 -6.80
CA LYS A 42 -5.41 -5.26 -6.67
C LYS A 42 -4.51 -4.41 -7.56
N VAL A 43 -3.23 -4.80 -7.68
CA VAL A 43 -2.27 -4.13 -8.57
C VAL A 43 -2.74 -4.22 -10.02
N GLU A 44 -3.13 -5.42 -10.47
CA GLU A 44 -3.66 -5.67 -11.82
C GLU A 44 -4.95 -4.90 -12.07
N TRP A 45 -5.91 -4.97 -11.13
CA TRP A 45 -7.16 -4.22 -11.23
C TRP A 45 -6.91 -2.72 -11.44
N ASN A 46 -6.06 -2.13 -10.61
CA ASN A 46 -5.76 -0.70 -10.67
C ASN A 46 -4.95 -0.30 -11.91
N ALA A 47 -4.10 -1.19 -12.40
CA ALA A 47 -3.27 -0.92 -13.57
C ALA A 47 -4.11 -0.96 -14.85
N PHE A 48 -4.94 -2.00 -15.00
CA PHE A 48 -5.67 -2.26 -16.23
C PHE A 48 -7.06 -1.62 -16.29
N GLN A 49 -7.56 -1.09 -15.17
CA GLN A 49 -8.70 -0.16 -15.17
C GLN A 49 -8.26 1.25 -15.61
N SER A 50 -7.58 1.33 -16.75
CA SER A 50 -6.96 2.56 -17.22
C SER A 50 -8.01 3.64 -17.51
N TYR A 51 -7.76 4.84 -17.03
CA TYR A 51 -8.60 6.05 -17.14
C TYR A 51 -10.01 6.01 -16.53
N ALA A 52 -10.38 4.91 -15.87
CA ALA A 52 -11.61 4.74 -15.10
C ALA A 52 -12.89 5.28 -15.80
N GLY A 53 -12.95 5.16 -17.13
CA GLY A 53 -14.07 5.67 -17.93
C GLY A 53 -13.64 6.39 -19.20
N THR A 54 -14.39 7.42 -19.56
CA THR A 54 -14.38 8.05 -20.89
C THR A 54 -13.52 9.31 -20.98
N GLY A 55 -12.83 9.71 -19.91
CA GLY A 55 -12.09 10.99 -19.83
C GLY A 55 -11.21 11.31 -21.05
N PRO A 56 -10.23 10.46 -21.40
CA PRO A 56 -9.36 10.69 -22.56
C PRO A 56 -10.12 10.72 -23.89
N LEU A 57 -11.25 10.01 -23.98
CA LEU A 57 -12.03 9.89 -25.21
C LEU A 57 -12.67 11.23 -25.63
N TYR A 58 -12.96 12.12 -24.68
CA TYR A 58 -13.40 13.48 -24.99
C TYR A 58 -12.27 14.33 -25.57
N ALA A 59 -11.06 14.23 -25.02
CA ALA A 59 -9.89 14.97 -25.51
C ALA A 59 -9.42 14.46 -26.89
N THR A 60 -9.57 13.16 -27.17
CA THR A 60 -9.25 12.55 -28.46
C THR A 60 -10.41 12.58 -29.46
N ARG A 61 -11.52 13.27 -29.14
CA ARG A 61 -12.71 13.44 -30.00
C ARG A 61 -13.40 12.13 -30.40
N MET A 62 -13.27 11.11 -29.59
CA MET A 62 -14.00 9.84 -29.76
C MET A 62 -15.41 9.90 -29.15
N LEU A 63 -15.64 10.82 -28.21
CA LEU A 63 -16.94 11.07 -27.58
C LEU A 63 -17.26 12.56 -27.50
N VAL A 64 -18.56 12.87 -27.46
CA VAL A 64 -19.09 14.22 -27.26
C VAL A 64 -20.12 14.18 -26.13
N GLN A 65 -19.97 15.06 -25.14
CA GLN A 65 -20.95 15.25 -24.08
C GLN A 65 -22.01 16.26 -24.53
N SER A 66 -23.29 15.91 -24.43
CA SER A 66 -24.42 16.73 -24.91
C SER A 66 -25.32 17.29 -23.81
N ASP A 67 -25.29 16.73 -22.60
CA ASP A 67 -26.11 17.11 -21.44
C ASP A 67 -25.35 17.99 -20.43
N GLY A 68 -24.12 18.38 -20.75
CA GLY A 68 -23.27 19.21 -19.89
C GLY A 68 -21.93 19.57 -20.55
N GLU A 69 -21.12 20.36 -19.84
CA GLU A 69 -19.77 20.71 -20.28
C GLU A 69 -18.75 19.64 -19.84
N SER A 70 -17.96 19.12 -20.78
CA SER A 70 -16.81 18.24 -20.51
C SER A 70 -15.51 19.02 -20.66
N GLU A 71 -14.70 19.10 -19.59
CA GLU A 71 -13.39 19.77 -19.63
C GLU A 71 -12.47 19.18 -20.70
N GLY A 72 -12.52 17.86 -20.90
CA GLY A 72 -11.72 17.16 -21.90
C GLY A 72 -12.10 17.54 -23.33
N GLN A 73 -13.39 17.79 -23.59
CA GLN A 73 -13.90 18.18 -24.90
C GLN A 73 -13.53 19.62 -25.27
N TYR A 74 -13.55 20.53 -24.27
CA TYR A 74 -13.28 21.95 -24.46
C TYR A 74 -11.85 22.38 -24.08
N PHE A 75 -10.97 21.42 -23.75
CA PHE A 75 -9.58 21.66 -23.36
C PHE A 75 -9.42 22.62 -22.16
N LYS A 76 -10.31 22.48 -21.17
CA LYS A 76 -10.38 23.36 -19.99
C LYS A 76 -9.81 22.72 -18.70
N TRP A 77 -9.13 21.58 -18.80
CA TRP A 77 -8.60 20.89 -17.62
C TRP A 77 -7.54 21.70 -16.88
N GLY A 78 -7.49 21.50 -15.55
CA GLY A 78 -6.53 22.15 -14.66
C GLY A 78 -5.30 21.31 -14.32
N ARG A 79 -5.14 21.01 -13.03
CA ARG A 79 -3.98 20.27 -12.50
C ARG A 79 -4.12 18.76 -12.76
N GLY A 80 -2.99 18.09 -12.95
CA GLY A 80 -2.92 16.62 -12.95
C GLY A 80 -2.97 16.02 -11.55
N ASP A 81 -3.19 14.71 -11.49
CA ASP A 81 -3.27 13.92 -10.26
C ASP A 81 -2.00 13.06 -10.06
N PHE A 82 -1.68 12.77 -8.79
CA PHE A 82 -0.52 11.97 -8.37
C PHE A 82 -0.91 10.63 -7.72
N SER A 83 -2.14 10.15 -7.90
CA SER A 83 -2.61 8.86 -7.35
C SER A 83 -1.80 7.66 -7.83
N SER A 84 -1.12 7.74 -8.97
CA SER A 84 -0.19 6.71 -9.45
C SER A 84 0.90 6.39 -8.43
N TYR A 85 1.38 7.38 -7.66
CA TYR A 85 2.34 7.13 -6.57
C TYR A 85 1.74 6.32 -5.43
N SER A 86 0.45 6.49 -5.14
CA SER A 86 -0.26 5.67 -4.16
C SER A 86 -0.32 4.20 -4.62
N LYS A 87 -0.65 3.97 -5.90
CA LYS A 87 -0.66 2.61 -6.50
C LYS A 87 0.75 2.00 -6.51
N MET A 88 1.78 2.81 -6.74
CA MET A 88 3.17 2.37 -6.72
C MET A 88 3.64 1.91 -5.33
N ARG A 89 3.03 2.41 -4.24
CA ARG A 89 3.31 1.89 -2.89
C ARG A 89 2.83 0.45 -2.73
N ASP A 90 1.64 0.12 -3.26
CA ASP A 90 1.13 -1.26 -3.26
C ASP A 90 2.06 -2.20 -4.08
N VAL A 91 2.53 -1.73 -5.24
CA VAL A 91 3.52 -2.47 -6.06
C VAL A 91 4.84 -2.67 -5.30
N THR A 92 5.32 -1.63 -4.61
CA THR A 92 6.57 -1.71 -3.84
C THR A 92 6.44 -2.72 -2.70
N LYS A 93 5.30 -2.71 -1.99
CA LYS A 93 5.01 -3.70 -0.94
C LYS A 93 4.96 -5.13 -1.49
N MET A 94 4.40 -5.33 -2.70
CA MET A 94 4.43 -6.63 -3.37
C MET A 94 5.86 -7.10 -3.67
N ILE A 95 6.74 -6.20 -4.10
CA ILE A 95 8.17 -6.50 -4.33
C ILE A 95 8.88 -6.87 -3.02
N GLU A 96 8.58 -6.16 -1.92
CA GLU A 96 9.13 -6.48 -0.60
C GLU A 96 8.74 -7.90 -0.16
N GLU A 97 7.45 -8.24 -0.25
CA GLU A 97 6.96 -9.58 0.13
C GLU A 97 7.49 -10.68 -0.82
N ALA A 98 7.63 -10.39 -2.11
CA ALA A 98 8.24 -11.30 -3.08
C ALA A 98 9.72 -11.56 -2.77
N THR A 99 10.46 -10.51 -2.40
CA THR A 99 11.86 -10.62 -1.98
C THR A 99 11.98 -11.47 -0.72
N ARG A 100 11.06 -11.29 0.25
CA ARG A 100 11.02 -12.06 1.51
C ARG A 100 10.90 -13.56 1.27
N ILE A 101 10.13 -13.98 0.27
CA ILE A 101 9.93 -15.40 -0.06
C ILE A 101 10.80 -15.91 -1.23
N ASN A 102 11.69 -15.07 -1.76
CA ASN A 102 12.53 -15.35 -2.93
C ASN A 102 11.75 -15.78 -4.19
N ASP A 103 10.57 -15.18 -4.44
CA ASP A 103 9.79 -15.46 -5.65
C ASP A 103 10.09 -14.47 -6.78
N ASN A 104 10.86 -14.92 -7.75
CA ASN A 104 11.27 -14.13 -8.91
C ASN A 104 10.10 -13.72 -9.83
N SER A 105 8.99 -14.44 -9.80
CA SER A 105 7.82 -14.18 -10.65
C SER A 105 7.18 -12.84 -10.26
N TYR A 106 6.94 -12.64 -8.96
CA TYR A 106 6.37 -11.39 -8.44
C TYR A 106 7.38 -10.24 -8.47
N LEU A 107 8.68 -10.51 -8.40
CA LEU A 107 9.70 -9.48 -8.63
C LEU A 107 9.68 -8.95 -10.06
N ALA A 108 9.54 -9.85 -11.05
CA ALA A 108 9.43 -9.47 -12.45
C ALA A 108 8.14 -8.65 -12.70
N LEU A 109 7.00 -9.12 -12.20
CA LEU A 109 5.73 -8.39 -12.28
C LEU A 109 5.81 -7.03 -11.58
N GLY A 110 6.42 -6.97 -10.40
CA GLY A 110 6.62 -5.72 -9.67
C GLY A 110 7.43 -4.71 -10.47
N LYS A 111 8.53 -5.14 -11.13
CA LYS A 111 9.31 -4.26 -12.02
C LYS A 111 8.49 -3.78 -13.21
N PHE A 112 7.67 -4.65 -13.82
CA PHE A 112 6.78 -4.27 -14.91
C PHE A 112 5.77 -3.20 -14.48
N PHE A 113 5.01 -3.43 -13.41
CA PHE A 113 4.01 -2.45 -12.94
C PHE A 113 4.64 -1.15 -12.48
N ARG A 114 5.85 -1.21 -11.90
CA ARG A 114 6.59 -0.02 -11.52
C ARG A 114 6.98 0.82 -12.74
N ALA A 115 7.44 0.18 -13.82
CA ALA A 115 7.69 0.87 -15.08
C ALA A 115 6.39 1.44 -15.69
N TYR A 116 5.29 0.68 -15.66
CA TYR A 116 3.98 1.11 -16.14
C TYR A 116 3.47 2.39 -15.45
N TYR A 117 3.60 2.49 -14.12
CA TYR A 117 3.15 3.69 -13.40
C TYR A 117 4.08 4.91 -13.53
N PHE A 118 5.31 4.72 -14.02
CA PHE A 118 6.23 5.83 -14.31
C PHE A 118 6.06 6.40 -15.73
N TYR A 119 5.51 5.61 -16.65
CA TYR A 119 5.15 6.03 -18.00
C TYR A 119 3.85 6.85 -17.97
#